data_AF-A0A1I4MLH0-F1
#
_entry.id   AF-A0A1I4MLH0-F1
#
_cell.length_a   1.000
_cell.length_b   1.000
_cell.length_c   1.000
_cell.angle_alpha   90.00
_cell.angle_beta   90.00
_cell.angle_gamma   90.00
#
_symmetry.space_group_name_H-M   'P 1'
#
loop_
_entity.id
_entity.type
_entity.pdbx_description
1 polymer ?
#
loop_
_entity_poly.entity_id
_entity_poly.type
_entity_poly.pdbx_seq_one_letter_code
_entity_poly.pdbx_strand_id
1 'polypeptide(L)'
;MTDTTPDSHDATGTVWAVFGHRFALDGAGGRILADLGPKGAAGIALAVGDRVSVQGTQKPSEIKVTRLTLADGSTRTIDWPEKEKHDHPPADPALAIRAAEAAGYAVADVPARKPKHFELRGAKDGAEHELHITLDGEIRKAKVLAAA
;
A
#
# COMPACT_ATOMS: atom_id res chain seq x y z
N MET A 1 -10.13 -8.59 16.94
CA MET A 1 -8.88 -7.90 16.57
C MET A 1 -7.94 -8.96 16.02
N THR A 2 -7.86 -9.11 14.71
CA THR A 2 -6.92 -10.04 14.08
C THR A 2 -5.57 -9.35 13.95
N ASP A 3 -4.63 -9.76 14.80
CA ASP A 3 -3.22 -9.41 14.69
C ASP A 3 -2.71 -9.96 13.34
N THR A 4 -2.67 -9.11 12.33
CA THR A 4 -2.13 -9.47 11.01
C THR A 4 -0.62 -9.36 11.15
N THR A 5 0.03 -10.44 11.56
CA THR A 5 1.48 -10.55 11.42
C THR A 5 1.81 -10.23 9.96
N PRO A 6 2.60 -9.18 9.66
CA PRO A 6 2.93 -8.88 8.28
C PRO A 6 3.61 -10.11 7.67
N ASP A 7 3.18 -10.50 6.47
CA ASP A 7 3.77 -11.62 5.72
C ASP A 7 5.25 -11.33 5.47
N SER A 8 6.08 -11.71 6.43
CA SER A 8 7.53 -11.57 6.38
C SER A 8 8.05 -12.55 5.35
N HIS A 9 8.86 -12.05 4.43
CA HIS A 9 9.39 -12.80 3.31
C HIS A 9 10.89 -12.60 3.22
N ASP A 10 11.60 -13.72 3.08
CA ASP A 10 13.03 -13.78 2.90
C ASP A 10 13.35 -14.26 1.48
N ALA A 11 14.28 -13.57 0.81
CA ALA A 11 14.71 -13.96 -0.52
C ALA A 11 16.22 -13.75 -0.69
N THR A 12 16.87 -14.66 -1.40
CA THR A 12 18.28 -14.57 -1.75
C THR A 12 18.44 -14.77 -3.25
N GLY A 13 19.31 -13.99 -3.87
CA GLY A 13 19.50 -14.05 -5.32
C GLY A 13 20.57 -13.10 -5.81
N THR A 14 20.60 -12.93 -7.12
CA THR A 14 21.50 -11.99 -7.81
C THR A 14 20.70 -10.81 -8.31
N VAL A 15 21.20 -9.59 -8.10
CA VAL A 15 20.59 -8.37 -8.61
C VAL A 15 20.59 -8.41 -10.13
N TRP A 16 19.40 -8.44 -10.72
CA TRP A 16 19.21 -8.51 -12.17
C TRP A 16 19.07 -7.11 -12.80
N ALA A 17 18.42 -6.19 -12.10
CA ALA A 17 18.25 -4.80 -12.52
C ALA A 17 18.09 -3.87 -11.32
N VAL A 18 18.48 -2.61 -11.47
CA VAL A 18 18.37 -1.56 -10.44
C VAL A 18 17.56 -0.38 -11.00
N PHE A 19 16.60 0.09 -10.22
CA PHE A 19 15.64 1.15 -10.57
C PHE A 19 15.56 2.17 -9.43
N GLY A 20 16.56 3.05 -9.34
CA GLY A 20 16.66 4.02 -8.24
C GLY A 20 16.77 3.31 -6.88
N HIS A 21 15.71 3.36 -6.08
CA HIS A 21 15.64 2.75 -4.74
C HIS A 21 15.04 1.34 -4.73
N ARG A 22 14.72 0.80 -5.92
CA ARG A 22 14.26 -0.57 -6.11
C ARG A 22 15.26 -1.37 -6.91
N PHE A 23 15.22 -2.68 -6.78
CA PHE A 23 15.98 -3.59 -7.63
C PHE A 23 15.23 -4.91 -7.81
N ALA A 24 15.43 -5.56 -8.94
CA ALA A 24 14.93 -6.89 -9.20
C ALA A 24 15.96 -7.92 -8.78
N LEU A 25 15.55 -8.90 -7.99
CA LEU A 25 16.36 -10.02 -7.54
C LEU A 25 15.97 -11.26 -8.35
N ASP A 26 16.94 -11.93 -8.97
CA ASP A 26 16.76 -13.23 -9.62
C ASP A 26 17.18 -14.33 -8.62
N GLY A 27 16.20 -15.06 -8.10
CA GLY A 27 16.37 -16.08 -7.05
C GLY A 27 15.66 -17.39 -7.38
N ALA A 28 15.62 -18.32 -6.43
CA ALA A 28 15.05 -19.65 -6.64
C ALA A 28 13.56 -19.64 -7.04
N GLY A 29 12.80 -18.64 -6.57
CA GLY A 29 11.40 -18.43 -6.91
C GLY A 29 11.16 -17.60 -8.18
N GLY A 30 12.22 -17.33 -8.96
CA GLY A 30 12.19 -16.43 -10.10
C GLY A 30 12.50 -14.98 -9.71
N ARG A 31 12.09 -14.05 -10.58
CA ARG A 31 12.39 -12.62 -10.40
C ARG A 31 11.35 -11.94 -9.54
N ILE A 32 11.82 -11.27 -8.50
CA ILE A 32 11.00 -10.48 -7.58
C ILE A 32 11.54 -9.05 -7.47
N LEU A 33 10.64 -8.09 -7.26
CA LEU A 33 11.03 -6.70 -7.02
C LEU A 33 11.23 -6.48 -5.51
N ALA A 34 12.32 -5.80 -5.16
CA ALA A 34 12.62 -5.38 -3.80
C ALA A 34 12.72 -3.86 -3.76
N ASP A 35 12.12 -3.24 -2.75
CA ASP A 35 12.12 -1.80 -2.53
C ASP A 35 12.82 -1.48 -1.21
N LEU A 36 13.78 -0.58 -1.22
CA LEU A 36 14.52 -0.08 -0.06
C LEU A 36 13.99 1.28 0.44
N GLY A 37 13.10 1.92 -0.32
CA GLY A 37 12.67 3.28 -0.07
C GLY A 37 13.75 4.30 -0.44
N PRO A 38 13.40 5.55 -0.80
CA PRO A 38 14.39 6.56 -1.20
C PRO A 38 15.44 6.83 -0.11
N LYS A 39 15.04 6.81 1.16
CA LYS A 39 15.94 7.00 2.30
C LYS A 39 16.79 5.76 2.59
N GLY A 40 16.19 4.57 2.56
CA GLY A 40 16.90 3.33 2.85
C GLY A 40 17.93 2.96 1.77
N ALA A 41 17.71 3.36 0.53
CA ALA A 41 18.70 3.22 -0.55
C ALA A 41 19.87 4.21 -0.44
N ALA A 42 19.76 5.28 0.36
CA ALA A 42 20.80 6.30 0.45
C ALA A 42 22.09 5.69 1.03
N GLY A 43 23.21 5.86 0.30
CA GLY A 43 24.51 5.30 0.70
C GLY A 43 24.68 3.80 0.45
N ILE A 44 23.72 3.15 -0.21
CA ILE A 44 23.85 1.76 -0.66
C ILE A 44 24.11 1.78 -2.17
N ALA A 45 25.27 1.28 -2.59
CA ALA A 45 25.58 1.06 -3.99
C ALA A 45 25.30 -0.40 -4.35
N LEU A 46 24.14 -0.66 -4.96
CA LEU A 46 23.80 -1.95 -5.56
C LEU A 46 24.07 -1.92 -7.05
N ALA A 47 24.70 -2.97 -7.57
CA ALA A 47 24.98 -3.16 -8.99
C ALA A 47 24.34 -4.45 -9.51
N VAL A 48 24.06 -4.49 -10.81
CA VAL A 48 23.67 -5.73 -11.49
C VAL A 48 24.79 -6.75 -11.35
N GLY A 49 24.44 -7.97 -10.95
CA GLY A 49 25.39 -9.05 -10.65
C GLY A 49 25.70 -9.24 -9.17
N ASP A 50 25.37 -8.28 -8.30
CA ASP A 50 25.58 -8.41 -6.87
C ASP A 50 24.74 -9.55 -6.29
N ARG A 51 25.33 -10.36 -5.41
CA ARG A 51 24.58 -11.35 -4.63
C ARG A 51 24.12 -10.73 -3.32
N VAL A 52 22.83 -10.81 -3.04
CA VAL A 52 22.23 -10.23 -1.84
C VAL A 52 21.18 -11.16 -1.23
N SER A 53 20.92 -10.97 0.06
CA SER A 53 19.76 -11.51 0.76
C SER A 53 18.91 -10.36 1.30
N VAL A 54 17.59 -10.48 1.19
CA VAL A 54 16.63 -9.52 1.71
C VAL A 54 15.65 -10.19 2.64
N GLN A 55 15.25 -9.46 3.67
CA GLN A 55 14.08 -9.74 4.49
C GLN A 55 13.15 -8.54 4.42
N GLY A 56 11.84 -8.76 4.42
CA GLY A 56 10.88 -7.68 4.36
C GLY A 56 9.43 -8.13 4.36
N THR A 57 8.51 -7.20 4.16
CA THR A 57 7.08 -7.54 4.02
C THR A 57 6.72 -7.74 2.56
N GLN A 58 6.12 -8.87 2.22
CA GLN A 58 5.57 -9.09 0.88
C GLN A 58 4.37 -8.14 0.65
N LYS A 59 4.44 -7.39 -0.44
CA LYS A 59 3.32 -6.65 -1.05
C LYS A 59 2.92 -7.36 -2.35
N PRO A 60 1.77 -7.04 -2.95
CA PRO A 60 1.32 -7.73 -4.16
C PRO A 60 2.33 -7.72 -5.33
N SER A 61 3.24 -6.76 -5.38
CA SER A 61 4.19 -6.59 -6.50
C SER A 61 5.66 -6.49 -6.10
N GLU A 62 5.98 -6.41 -4.81
CA GLU A 62 7.34 -6.21 -4.33
C GLU A 62 7.50 -6.62 -2.86
N ILE A 63 8.74 -6.81 -2.43
CA ILE A 63 9.10 -6.89 -1.02
C ILE A 63 9.49 -5.49 -0.55
N LYS A 64 8.83 -5.00 0.51
CA LYS A 64 9.31 -3.84 1.28
C LYS A 64 10.41 -4.32 2.22
N VAL A 65 11.65 -4.15 1.79
CA VAL A 65 12.82 -4.68 2.49
C VAL A 65 12.99 -3.98 3.83
N THR A 66 13.11 -4.73 4.92
CA THR A 66 13.47 -4.24 6.26
C THR A 66 14.91 -4.56 6.61
N ARG A 67 15.50 -5.58 5.97
CA ARG A 67 16.92 -5.94 6.11
C ARG A 67 17.51 -6.34 4.76
N LEU A 68 18.66 -5.78 4.41
CA LEU A 68 19.47 -6.15 3.26
C LEU A 68 20.83 -6.66 3.74
N THR A 69 21.24 -7.82 3.28
CA THR A 69 22.58 -8.37 3.50
C THR A 69 23.32 -8.46 2.16
N LEU A 70 24.49 -7.83 2.09
CA LEU A 70 25.35 -7.80 0.90
C LEU A 70 26.25 -9.04 0.82
N ALA A 71 26.91 -9.22 -0.32
CA ALA A 71 27.81 -10.36 -0.57
C ALA A 71 28.98 -10.46 0.43
N ASP A 72 29.44 -9.32 0.97
CA ASP A 72 30.48 -9.25 2.00
C ASP A 72 29.97 -9.59 3.42
N GLY A 73 28.68 -9.94 3.55
CA GLY A 73 28.01 -10.22 4.82
C GLY A 73 27.57 -8.99 5.59
N SER A 74 27.93 -7.78 5.13
CA SER A 74 27.46 -6.54 5.76
C SER A 74 25.94 -6.43 5.64
N THR A 75 25.31 -5.91 6.70
CA THR A 75 23.86 -5.85 6.80
C THR A 75 23.39 -4.42 7.03
N ARG A 76 22.31 -4.05 6.34
CA ARG A 76 21.64 -2.74 6.45
C ARG A 76 20.20 -2.96 6.90
N THR A 77 19.82 -2.29 7.99
CA THR A 77 18.42 -2.16 8.38
C THR A 77 17.80 -1.01 7.59
N ILE A 78 16.60 -1.24 7.08
CA ILE A 78 15.86 -0.27 6.28
C ILE A 78 14.66 0.22 7.08
N ASP A 79 14.72 1.48 7.48
CA ASP A 79 13.66 2.12 8.24
C ASP A 79 12.55 2.64 7.32
N TRP A 80 11.34 2.14 7.53
CA TRP A 80 10.13 2.63 6.88
C TRP A 80 9.37 3.53 7.85
N PRO A 81 9.61 4.86 7.83
CA PRO A 81 8.86 5.75 8.70
C PRO A 81 7.36 5.63 8.38
N GLU A 82 6.54 5.56 9.42
CA GLU A 82 5.10 5.64 9.26
C GLU A 82 4.78 6.95 8.54
N LYS A 83 3.89 6.91 7.55
CA LYS A 83 3.47 8.12 6.86
C LYS A 83 2.80 9.03 7.89
N GLU A 84 3.31 10.25 8.03
CA GLU A 84 2.66 11.25 8.87
C GLU A 84 1.20 11.39 8.43
N LYS A 85 0.29 11.18 9.38
CA LYS A 85 -1.12 11.46 9.18
C LYS A 85 -1.27 12.97 9.26
N HIS A 86 -1.18 13.64 8.12
CA HIS A 86 -1.48 15.07 8.07
C HIS A 86 -2.96 15.26 8.39
N ASP A 87 -3.25 16.13 9.36
CA ASP A 87 -4.60 16.61 9.58
C ASP A 87 -5.10 17.25 8.28
N HIS A 88 -6.21 16.71 7.78
CA HIS A 88 -6.83 17.26 6.60
C HIS A 88 -7.69 18.45 7.00
N PRO A 89 -7.76 19.51 6.16
CA PRO A 89 -8.73 20.56 6.36
C PRO A 89 -10.13 19.95 6.62
N PRO A 90 -10.92 20.53 7.53
CA PRO A 90 -12.28 20.08 7.79
C PRO A 90 -13.06 19.97 6.48
N ALA A 91 -13.83 18.90 6.33
CA ALA A 91 -14.74 18.69 5.22
C ALA A 91 -16.06 18.15 5.77
N ASP A 92 -17.19 18.48 5.15
CA ASP A 92 -18.52 18.11 5.61
C ASP A 92 -18.84 16.65 5.24
N PRO A 93 -18.87 15.69 6.18
CA PRO A 93 -19.26 14.31 5.87
C PRO A 93 -20.74 14.20 5.45
N ALA A 94 -21.60 15.14 5.86
CA ALA A 94 -23.01 15.12 5.48
C ALA A 94 -23.20 15.36 3.97
N LEU A 95 -22.28 16.07 3.32
CA LEU A 95 -22.29 16.22 1.87
C LEU A 95 -22.08 14.88 1.15
N ALA A 96 -21.19 14.03 1.66
CA ALA A 96 -20.97 12.70 1.11
C ALA A 96 -22.19 11.79 1.30
N ILE A 97 -22.83 11.84 2.46
CA ILE A 97 -24.08 11.08 2.72
C ILE A 97 -25.19 11.52 1.75
N ARG A 98 -25.43 12.84 1.64
CA ARG A 98 -26.44 13.39 0.71
C ARG A 98 -26.18 12.97 -0.73
N ALA A 99 -24.93 12.97 -1.16
CA ALA A 99 -24.56 12.54 -2.51
C ALA A 99 -24.85 11.04 -2.75
N ALA A 100 -24.55 10.18 -1.77
CA ALA A 100 -24.85 8.75 -1.85
C ALA A 100 -26.37 8.50 -1.90
N GLU A 101 -27.13 9.15 -1.01
CA GLU A 101 -28.59 9.04 -0.96
C GLU A 101 -29.25 9.56 -2.24
N ALA A 102 -28.80 10.70 -2.78
CA ALA A 102 -29.28 11.25 -4.05
C ALA A 102 -29.01 10.29 -5.24
N ALA A 103 -27.96 9.46 -5.14
CA ALA A 103 -27.66 8.42 -6.11
C ALA A 103 -28.38 7.09 -5.84
N GLY A 104 -29.24 7.02 -4.82
CA GLY A 104 -30.07 5.87 -4.49
C GLY A 104 -29.42 4.84 -3.57
N TYR A 105 -28.33 5.19 -2.88
CA TYR A 105 -27.73 4.33 -1.86
C TYR A 105 -28.35 4.56 -0.50
N ALA A 106 -28.62 3.47 0.24
CA ALA A 106 -28.90 3.52 1.67
C ALA A 106 -27.56 3.48 2.43
N VAL A 107 -27.26 4.51 3.23
CA VAL A 107 -26.01 4.64 4.00
C VAL A 107 -26.27 4.34 5.47
N ALA A 108 -25.50 3.44 6.07
CA ALA A 108 -25.61 3.08 7.49
C ALA A 108 -24.41 3.56 8.34
N ASP A 109 -23.26 3.81 7.71
CA ASP A 109 -21.99 4.06 8.39
C ASP A 109 -21.54 5.53 8.31
N VAL A 110 -20.75 5.95 9.30
CA VAL A 110 -20.10 7.27 9.30
C VAL A 110 -19.04 7.31 8.20
N PRO A 111 -19.05 8.34 7.32
CA PRO A 111 -18.03 8.49 6.30
C PRO A 111 -16.61 8.60 6.88
N ALA A 112 -15.70 7.75 6.41
CA ALA A 112 -14.29 7.77 6.76
C ALA A 112 -13.57 8.85 5.93
N ARG A 113 -12.98 9.85 6.59
CA ARG A 113 -12.20 10.91 5.92
C ARG A 113 -10.86 10.37 5.41
N LYS A 114 -10.62 10.50 4.10
CA LYS A 114 -9.33 10.32 3.41
C LYS A 114 -8.86 11.66 2.86
N PRO A 115 -7.57 11.89 2.52
CA PRO A 115 -7.09 13.23 2.14
C PRO A 115 -7.90 13.98 1.08
N LYS A 116 -8.46 13.27 0.09
CA LYS A 116 -9.17 13.87 -1.06
C LYS A 116 -10.65 13.48 -1.20
N HIS A 117 -11.17 12.64 -0.31
CA HIS A 117 -12.53 12.10 -0.42
C HIS A 117 -12.99 11.49 0.91
N PHE A 118 -14.26 11.12 0.98
CA PHE A 118 -14.80 10.22 1.98
C PHE A 118 -14.94 8.82 1.42
N GLU A 119 -14.68 7.81 2.26
CA GLU A 119 -15.07 6.42 2.01
C GLU A 119 -16.26 6.08 2.90
N LEU A 120 -17.33 5.52 2.34
CA LEU A 120 -18.48 5.06 3.09
C LEU A 120 -19.11 3.84 2.42
N ARG A 121 -19.86 3.06 3.20
CA ARG A 121 -20.64 1.93 2.70
C ARG A 121 -22.05 2.38 2.37
N GLY A 122 -22.53 1.96 1.19
CA GLY A 122 -23.89 2.18 0.75
C GLY A 122 -24.48 0.91 0.14
N ALA A 123 -25.73 0.61 0.46
CA ALA A 123 -26.48 -0.50 -0.14
C ALA A 123 -27.36 0.02 -1.29
N LYS A 124 -27.31 -0.63 -2.44
CA LYS A 124 -28.15 -0.32 -3.60
C LYS A 124 -28.29 -1.58 -4.47
N ASP A 125 -29.47 -1.76 -5.07
CA ASP A 125 -29.75 -2.87 -6.00
C ASP A 125 -29.41 -4.26 -5.43
N GLY A 126 -29.60 -4.44 -4.11
CA GLY A 126 -29.34 -5.71 -3.40
C GLY A 126 -27.87 -6.02 -3.12
N ALA A 127 -26.95 -5.08 -3.37
CA ALA A 127 -25.52 -5.22 -3.09
C ALA A 127 -24.99 -4.11 -2.18
N GLU A 128 -23.94 -4.43 -1.41
CA GLU A 128 -23.16 -3.42 -0.69
C GLU A 128 -22.05 -2.87 -1.58
N HIS A 129 -21.81 -1.57 -1.44
CA HIS A 129 -20.77 -0.86 -2.17
C HIS A 129 -19.88 -0.06 -1.22
N GLU A 130 -18.58 -0.08 -1.47
CA GLU A 130 -17.64 0.91 -0.97
C GLU A 130 -17.63 2.10 -1.96
N LEU A 131 -18.14 3.23 -1.48
CA LEU A 131 -18.22 4.47 -2.23
C LEU A 131 -17.03 5.35 -1.88
N HIS A 132 -16.38 5.91 -2.90
CA HIS A 132 -15.46 7.02 -2.73
C HIS A 132 -16.12 8.29 -3.26
N ILE A 133 -16.38 9.24 -2.37
CA ILE A 133 -17.08 10.49 -2.69
C ILE A 133 -16.15 11.66 -2.42
N THR A 134 -15.89 12.48 -3.42
CA THR A 134 -15.04 13.67 -3.30
C THR A 134 -15.56 14.63 -2.23
N LEU A 135 -14.72 15.58 -1.80
CA LEU A 135 -15.08 16.52 -0.73
C LEU A 135 -16.18 17.51 -1.12
N ASP A 136 -16.48 17.62 -2.41
CA ASP A 136 -17.57 18.40 -3.02
C ASP A 136 -18.80 17.55 -3.40
N GLY A 137 -18.81 16.25 -3.08
CA GLY A 137 -20.00 15.39 -3.20
C GLY A 137 -20.13 14.62 -4.51
N GLU A 138 -19.08 14.49 -5.33
CA GLU A 138 -19.08 13.65 -6.52
C GLU A 138 -18.71 12.20 -6.19
N ILE A 139 -19.53 11.23 -6.61
CA ILE A 139 -19.19 9.81 -6.50
C ILE A 139 -18.18 9.44 -7.59
N ARG A 140 -16.89 9.43 -7.25
CA ARG A 140 -15.81 9.09 -8.20
C ARG A 140 -15.58 7.59 -8.39
N LYS A 141 -16.06 6.76 -7.45
CA LYS A 141 -15.92 5.30 -7.50
C LYS A 141 -16.98 4.61 -6.64
N ALA A 142 -17.56 3.54 -7.17
CA ALA A 142 -18.39 2.60 -6.43
C ALA A 142 -17.86 1.18 -6.67
N LYS A 143 -17.38 0.52 -5.62
CA LYS A 143 -16.86 -0.84 -5.68
C LYS A 143 -17.84 -1.78 -4.98
N VAL A 144 -18.34 -2.80 -5.68
CA VAL A 144 -19.14 -3.86 -5.05
C VAL A 144 -18.28 -4.57 -4.01
N LEU A 145 -18.76 -4.60 -2.77
CA LEU A 145 -18.27 -5.48 -1.71
C LEU A 145 -19.09 -6.75 -1.88
N ALA A 146 -18.44 -7.89 -2.15
CA ALA A 146 -19.10 -9.12 -2.59
C ALA A 146 -20.42 -9.40 -1.84
N ALA A 147 -21.49 -9.69 -2.59
CA ALA A 147 -22.76 -10.11 -2.01
C ALA A 147 -22.61 -11.47 -1.33
N ALA A 148 -23.34 -11.66 -0.23
CA ALA A 148 -23.45 -12.94 0.47
C ALA A 148 -24.04 -14.03 -0.43
#